data_AF-I3KYE8-F1
#
_entry.id   AF-I3KYE8-F1
#
_cell.length_a   1.000
_cell.length_b   1.000
_cell.length_c   1.000
_cell.angle_alpha   90.00
_cell.angle_beta   90.00
_cell.angle_gamma   90.00
#
_symmetry.space_group_name_H-M   'P 1'
#
loop_
_entity.id
_entity.type
_entity.pdbx_description
1 polymer ?
#
loop_
_entity_poly.entity_id
_entity_poly.type
_entity_poly.pdbx_seq_one_letter_code
_entity_poly.pdbx_strand_id
1 'polypeptide(L)'
;ITFDWVLFICLLLFATKSSQFEEDRYGKFRRQHIDGKMTEKKCDKVIKKKEIWNDNNSCKATNTFILDNPSEVKNICVKGKFDENLQMTKSHKKFRVVKCVLKNEGAKKPRCQYKGNLLTDRYVAVACQGDLPVHFAGDIMVLNDMNN
;
A
#
# COMPACT_ATOMS: atom_id res chain seq x y z
N ILE A 1 37.33 -37.27 37.23
CA ILE A 1 36.07 -36.72 36.68
C ILE A 1 36.43 -35.37 36.09
N THR A 2 36.71 -35.39 34.79
CA THR A 2 37.28 -34.29 34.01
C THR A 2 36.21 -33.26 33.68
N PHE A 3 36.60 -31.99 33.66
CA PHE A 3 35.75 -30.82 33.45
C PHE A 3 35.17 -30.79 32.01
N ASP A 4 33.99 -31.38 31.81
CA ASP A 4 33.14 -31.23 30.61
C ASP A 4 32.41 -29.87 30.57
N TRP A 5 33.04 -28.81 31.08
CA TRP A 5 32.43 -27.48 31.14
C TRP A 5 32.60 -26.72 29.82
N VAL A 6 33.47 -27.21 28.93
CA VAL A 6 33.73 -26.60 27.62
C VAL A 6 32.65 -26.97 26.59
N LEU A 7 31.95 -28.11 26.76
CA LEU A 7 30.91 -28.53 25.82
C LEU A 7 29.60 -27.73 25.94
N PHE A 8 29.32 -27.16 27.11
CA PHE A 8 28.06 -26.44 27.35
C PHE A 8 28.03 -25.02 26.78
N ILE A 9 29.18 -24.43 26.43
CA ILE A 9 29.25 -23.08 25.85
C ILE A 9 28.98 -23.11 24.34
N CYS A 10 29.18 -24.25 23.65
CA CYS A 10 28.95 -24.36 22.20
C CYS A 10 27.47 -24.49 21.80
N LEU A 11 26.57 -24.83 22.73
CA LEU A 11 25.14 -25.06 22.43
C LEU A 11 24.26 -23.80 22.54
N LEU A 12 24.80 -22.64 22.95
CA LEU A 12 24.04 -21.39 23.01
C LEU A 12 24.19 -20.49 21.77
N LEU A 13 24.85 -20.98 20.72
CA LEU A 13 24.74 -20.43 19.37
C LEU A 13 23.49 -20.97 18.67
N PHE A 14 22.33 -20.96 19.34
CA PHE A 14 21.06 -20.97 18.63
C PHE A 14 20.96 -19.61 17.94
N ALA A 15 21.53 -19.56 16.73
CA ALA A 15 21.35 -18.47 15.80
C ALA A 15 19.85 -18.16 15.73
N THR A 16 19.45 -17.06 16.36
CA THR A 16 18.13 -16.49 16.17
C THR A 16 18.10 -15.96 14.75
N LYS A 17 17.88 -16.85 13.77
CA LYS A 17 17.48 -16.44 12.44
C LYS A 17 16.11 -15.80 12.62
N SER A 18 16.06 -14.48 12.71
CA SER A 18 14.80 -13.76 12.55
C SER A 18 14.30 -14.10 11.15
N SER A 19 13.25 -14.90 11.04
CA SER A 19 12.53 -15.06 9.78
C SER A 19 11.86 -13.71 9.49
N GLN A 20 12.58 -12.82 8.81
CA GLN A 20 11.94 -11.70 8.12
C GLN A 20 11.07 -12.33 7.05
N PHE A 21 9.79 -12.53 7.36
CA PHE A 21 8.80 -12.94 6.37
C PHE A 21 8.81 -11.86 5.27
N GLU A 22 9.22 -12.23 4.07
CA GLU A 22 9.17 -11.35 2.90
C GLU A 22 7.70 -10.96 2.65
N GLU A 23 7.44 -9.66 2.49
CA GLU A 23 6.08 -9.16 2.26
C GLU A 23 5.61 -9.56 0.85
N ASP A 24 4.53 -10.34 0.76
CA ASP A 24 3.93 -10.69 -0.53
C ASP A 24 3.32 -9.47 -1.25
N ARG A 25 3.01 -9.61 -2.54
CA ARG A 25 2.50 -8.49 -3.37
C ARG A 25 1.18 -7.90 -2.85
N TYR A 26 0.28 -8.73 -2.34
CA TYR A 26 -0.98 -8.26 -1.75
C TYR A 26 -0.75 -7.60 -0.39
N GLY A 27 0.17 -8.13 0.42
CA GLY A 27 0.66 -7.51 1.66
C GLY A 27 1.16 -6.10 1.39
N LYS A 28 2.03 -5.94 0.39
CA LYS A 28 2.54 -4.64 -0.09
C LYS A 28 1.41 -3.73 -0.54
N PHE A 29 0.49 -4.22 -1.37
CA PHE A 29 -0.69 -3.45 -1.78
C PHE A 29 -1.52 -2.98 -0.59
N ARG A 30 -1.85 -3.88 0.34
CA ARG A 30 -2.66 -3.58 1.54
C ARG A 30 -1.99 -2.54 2.42
N ARG A 31 -0.69 -2.69 2.68
CA ARG A 31 0.10 -1.72 3.46
C ARG A 31 0.06 -0.34 2.81
N GLN A 32 0.24 -0.27 1.49
CA GLN A 32 0.36 0.99 0.78
C GLN A 32 -0.99 1.67 0.50
N HIS A 33 -2.04 0.91 0.23
CA HIS A 33 -3.26 1.43 -0.39
C HIS A 33 -4.56 1.19 0.40
N ILE A 34 -4.54 0.47 1.53
CA ILE A 34 -5.76 0.22 2.31
C ILE A 34 -5.63 0.80 3.72
N ASP A 35 -6.53 1.71 4.06
CA ASP A 35 -6.67 2.24 5.42
C ASP A 35 -8.03 2.90 5.62
N GLY A 36 -8.99 2.15 6.17
CA GLY A 36 -10.34 2.64 6.44
C GLY A 36 -10.44 3.78 7.46
N LYS A 37 -9.37 4.08 8.20
CA LYS A 37 -9.32 5.17 9.21
C LYS A 37 -8.43 6.34 8.78
N MET A 38 -8.02 6.34 7.51
CA MET A 38 -7.21 7.41 6.93
C MET A 38 -8.00 8.72 6.83
N THR A 39 -7.30 9.82 6.96
CA THR A 39 -7.82 11.20 6.82
C THR A 39 -6.76 12.04 6.14
N GLU A 40 -7.10 13.14 5.45
CA GLU A 40 -6.09 13.96 4.76
C GLU A 40 -4.99 14.50 5.69
N LYS A 41 -5.28 14.70 6.98
CA LYS A 41 -4.33 15.18 7.99
C LYS A 41 -3.27 14.15 8.42
N LYS A 42 -3.41 12.88 8.02
CA LYS A 42 -2.58 11.77 8.51
C LYS A 42 -1.52 11.29 7.52
N CYS A 43 -1.43 11.86 6.31
CA CYS A 43 -0.52 11.42 5.25
C CYS A 43 0.91 11.18 5.74
N ASP A 44 1.55 12.20 6.32
CA ASP A 44 2.95 12.13 6.78
C ASP A 44 3.15 11.02 7.82
N LYS A 45 2.29 10.99 8.84
CA LYS A 45 2.37 10.02 9.95
C LYS A 45 2.17 8.59 9.45
N VAL A 46 1.16 8.35 8.61
CA VAL A 46 0.79 7.00 8.16
C VAL A 46 1.78 6.48 7.14
N ILE A 47 2.18 7.29 6.15
CA ILE A 47 3.21 6.92 5.17
C ILE A 47 4.53 6.60 5.87
N LYS A 48 4.93 7.40 6.86
CA LYS A 48 6.11 7.13 7.68
C LYS A 48 5.98 5.82 8.46
N LYS A 49 4.87 5.65 9.20
CA LYS A 49 4.63 4.46 10.04
C LYS A 49 4.57 3.17 9.22
N LYS A 50 4.00 3.23 8.01
CA LYS A 50 3.86 2.07 7.11
C LYS A 50 5.05 1.90 6.15
N GLU A 51 6.08 2.73 6.27
CA GLU A 51 7.30 2.68 5.45
C GLU A 51 7.03 2.66 3.94
N ILE A 52 6.20 3.58 3.46
CA ILE A 52 5.79 3.65 2.06
C ILE A 52 6.76 4.56 1.28
N TRP A 53 7.83 3.97 0.76
CA TRP A 53 8.90 4.65 0.02
C TRP A 53 9.13 4.02 -1.36
N ASN A 54 9.93 4.70 -2.19
CA ASN A 54 10.57 4.05 -3.33
C ASN A 54 11.79 3.24 -2.85
N ASP A 55 12.23 2.28 -3.65
CA ASP A 55 13.34 1.37 -3.28
C ASP A 55 14.67 2.14 -3.04
N ASN A 56 14.85 3.29 -3.69
CA ASN A 56 16.01 4.19 -3.48
C ASN A 56 15.87 5.12 -2.25
N ASN A 57 14.92 4.85 -1.35
CA ASN A 57 14.60 5.63 -0.15
C ASN A 57 14.04 7.05 -0.41
N SER A 58 13.74 7.41 -1.65
CA SER A 58 13.01 8.65 -1.96
C SER A 58 11.54 8.55 -1.56
N CYS A 59 10.94 9.71 -1.31
CA CYS A 59 9.51 9.80 -1.07
C CYS A 59 8.73 9.44 -2.34
N LYS A 60 7.60 8.74 -2.20
CA LYS A 60 6.69 8.56 -3.32
C LYS A 60 6.07 9.91 -3.70
N ALA A 61 5.99 10.22 -4.99
CA ALA A 61 5.34 11.44 -5.46
C ALA A 61 3.85 11.48 -5.07
N THR A 62 3.18 10.33 -5.12
CA THR A 62 1.78 10.17 -4.69
C THR A 62 1.58 8.80 -4.04
N ASN A 63 0.76 8.77 -2.99
CA ASN A 63 0.19 7.54 -2.45
C ASN A 63 -1.29 7.74 -2.15
N THR A 64 -2.14 6.85 -2.64
CA THR A 64 -3.58 6.90 -2.40
C THR A 64 -4.00 5.77 -1.47
N PHE A 65 -4.75 6.11 -0.42
CA PHE A 65 -5.40 5.15 0.48
C PHE A 65 -6.88 5.05 0.13
N ILE A 66 -7.36 3.83 -0.03
CA ILE A 66 -8.78 3.49 -0.16
C ILE A 66 -9.36 3.38 1.26
N LEU A 67 -10.41 4.16 1.52
CA LEU A 67 -11.05 4.26 2.84
C LEU A 67 -12.13 3.18 2.97
N ASP A 68 -11.71 1.92 2.96
CA ASP A 68 -12.58 0.76 3.19
C ASP A 68 -11.79 -0.37 3.87
N ASN A 69 -12.46 -1.46 4.20
CA ASN A 69 -11.85 -2.64 4.77
C ASN A 69 -11.20 -3.53 3.67
N PRO A 70 -10.21 -4.39 4.02
CA PRO A 70 -9.50 -5.19 3.03
C PRO A 70 -10.38 -6.14 2.21
N SER A 71 -11.45 -6.69 2.78
CA SER A 71 -12.37 -7.60 2.08
C SER A 71 -13.13 -6.87 0.97
N GLU A 72 -13.60 -5.65 1.26
CA GLU A 72 -14.28 -4.81 0.26
C GLU A 72 -13.33 -4.38 -0.87
N VAL A 73 -12.06 -4.13 -0.57
CA VAL A 73 -11.07 -3.81 -1.61
C VAL A 73 -10.70 -5.04 -2.44
N LYS A 74 -10.65 -6.26 -1.86
CA LYS A 74 -10.48 -7.50 -2.63
C LYS A 74 -11.62 -7.74 -3.62
N ASN A 75 -12.85 -7.37 -3.26
CA ASN A 75 -14.00 -7.47 -4.16
C ASN A 75 -13.86 -6.65 -5.45
N ILE A 76 -12.86 -5.76 -5.58
CA ILE A 76 -12.49 -5.17 -6.86
C ILE A 76 -12.03 -6.24 -7.86
N CYS A 77 -11.19 -7.19 -7.44
CA CYS A 77 -10.70 -8.25 -8.34
C CYS A 77 -11.73 -9.36 -8.59
N VAL A 78 -12.71 -9.52 -7.70
CA VAL A 78 -13.75 -10.55 -7.83
C VAL A 78 -14.95 -10.06 -8.65
N LYS A 79 -15.36 -8.79 -8.45
CA LYS A 79 -16.61 -8.24 -9.01
C LYS A 79 -16.38 -7.07 -9.97
N GLY A 80 -15.16 -6.54 -10.03
CA GLY A 80 -14.81 -5.43 -10.90
C GLY A 80 -14.86 -5.81 -12.38
N LYS A 81 -14.71 -4.81 -13.23
CA LYS A 81 -14.69 -4.98 -14.68
C LYS A 81 -13.30 -4.63 -15.20
N PHE A 82 -12.72 -5.51 -16.02
CA PHE A 82 -11.48 -5.20 -16.71
C PHE A 82 -11.71 -4.07 -17.72
N ASP A 83 -10.81 -3.08 -17.72
CA ASP A 83 -10.80 -1.94 -18.63
C ASP A 83 -9.62 -2.12 -19.59
N GLU A 84 -9.93 -2.40 -20.85
CA GLU A 84 -8.93 -2.67 -21.90
C GLU A 84 -8.02 -1.47 -22.18
N ASN A 85 -8.50 -0.23 -22.00
CA ASN A 85 -7.69 0.94 -22.27
C ASN A 85 -6.68 1.19 -21.15
N LEU A 86 -7.09 0.94 -19.90
CA LEU A 86 -6.23 1.09 -18.73
C LEU A 86 -5.36 -0.14 -18.45
N GLN A 87 -5.68 -1.28 -19.04
CA GLN A 87 -5.09 -2.59 -18.72
C GLN A 87 -5.16 -2.89 -17.21
N MET A 88 -6.29 -2.54 -16.59
CA MET A 88 -6.53 -2.63 -15.14
C MET A 88 -7.97 -3.05 -14.86
N THR A 89 -8.21 -3.61 -13.67
CA THR A 89 -9.57 -3.90 -13.18
C THR A 89 -10.15 -2.68 -12.48
N LYS A 90 -11.24 -2.14 -13.03
CA LYS A 90 -12.01 -1.04 -12.45
C LYS A 90 -13.02 -1.57 -11.43
N SER A 91 -13.15 -0.88 -10.31
CA SER A 91 -14.03 -1.28 -9.22
C SER A 91 -15.52 -1.32 -9.61
N HIS A 92 -16.26 -2.25 -9.01
CA HIS A 92 -17.72 -2.40 -9.21
C HIS A 92 -18.54 -1.33 -8.48
N LYS A 93 -17.95 -0.68 -7.47
CA LYS A 93 -18.55 0.43 -6.72
C LYS A 93 -17.57 1.61 -6.62
N LYS A 94 -18.08 2.76 -6.19
CA LYS A 94 -17.27 3.93 -5.87
C LYS A 94 -16.74 3.84 -4.45
N PHE A 95 -15.56 4.40 -4.23
CA PHE A 95 -14.87 4.49 -2.96
C PHE A 95 -14.61 5.95 -2.60
N ARG A 96 -14.44 6.21 -1.30
CA ARG A 96 -13.71 7.38 -0.82
C ARG A 96 -12.22 7.04 -0.78
N VAL A 97 -11.39 7.98 -1.16
CA VAL A 97 -9.94 7.83 -1.14
C VAL A 97 -9.27 9.05 -0.53
N VAL A 98 -8.12 8.85 0.13
CA VAL A 98 -7.23 9.94 0.53
C VAL A 98 -6.00 9.88 -0.34
N LYS A 99 -5.84 10.88 -1.22
CA LYS A 99 -4.68 11.03 -2.10
C LYS A 99 -3.64 11.92 -1.43
N CYS A 100 -2.53 11.33 -1.01
CA CYS A 100 -1.39 12.01 -0.43
C CYS A 100 -0.40 12.39 -1.54
N VAL A 101 -0.22 13.68 -1.80
CA VAL A 101 0.69 14.22 -2.81
C VAL A 101 1.90 14.85 -2.13
N LEU A 102 3.12 14.51 -2.55
CA LEU A 102 4.36 15.02 -1.96
C LEU A 102 4.40 16.56 -2.07
N LYS A 103 4.83 17.24 -1.00
CA LYS A 103 4.98 18.71 -0.95
C LYS A 103 6.43 19.16 -1.09
N ASN A 104 7.36 18.39 -0.57
CA ASN A 104 8.78 18.71 -0.52
C ASN A 104 9.56 17.78 -1.46
N GLU A 105 9.63 18.16 -2.74
CA GLU A 105 10.35 17.41 -3.76
C GLU A 105 11.82 17.16 -3.37
N GLY A 106 12.37 16.03 -3.82
CA GLY A 106 13.74 15.62 -3.49
C GLY A 106 13.95 15.09 -2.07
N ALA A 107 12.95 15.21 -1.17
CA ALA A 107 13.06 14.65 0.16
C ALA A 107 13.23 13.12 0.15
N LYS A 108 13.88 12.61 1.20
CA LYS A 108 14.06 11.18 1.47
C LYS A 108 13.49 10.84 2.85
N LYS A 109 13.23 9.55 3.09
CA LYS A 109 12.80 9.08 4.41
C LYS A 109 13.82 9.54 5.49
N PRO A 110 13.37 9.95 6.69
CA PRO A 110 11.99 10.01 7.18
C PRO A 110 11.30 11.39 7.01
N ARG A 111 11.81 12.27 6.15
CA ARG A 111 11.43 13.70 6.06
C ARG A 111 10.35 14.03 5.02
N CYS A 112 9.63 13.02 4.52
CA CYS A 112 8.58 13.22 3.53
C CYS A 112 7.37 13.96 4.12
N GLN A 113 6.92 15.02 3.44
CA GLN A 113 5.74 15.80 3.81
C GLN A 113 4.74 15.79 2.67
N TYR A 114 3.46 15.62 2.98
CA TYR A 114 2.41 15.39 2.00
C TYR A 114 1.22 16.34 2.19
N LYS A 115 0.54 16.63 1.08
CA LYS A 115 -0.80 17.22 1.03
C LYS A 115 -1.79 16.07 0.87
N GLY A 116 -2.60 15.81 1.89
CA GLY A 116 -3.74 14.91 1.75
C GLY A 116 -4.90 15.61 1.07
N ASN A 117 -5.60 14.90 0.19
CA ASN A 117 -6.85 15.33 -0.42
C ASN A 117 -7.86 14.19 -0.25
N LEU A 118 -8.96 14.44 0.46
CA LEU A 118 -10.09 13.52 0.51
C LEU A 118 -10.89 13.66 -0.79
N LEU A 119 -11.02 12.56 -1.52
CA LEU A 119 -11.81 12.49 -2.75
C LEU A 119 -12.93 11.48 -2.53
N THR A 120 -14.16 11.90 -2.81
CA THR A 120 -15.34 11.02 -2.77
C THR A 120 -15.70 10.54 -4.16
N ASP A 121 -16.55 9.51 -4.22
CA ASP A 121 -17.21 9.06 -5.44
C ASP A 121 -16.27 8.62 -6.58
N ARG A 122 -15.13 8.01 -6.20
CA ARG A 122 -14.11 7.55 -7.15
C ARG A 122 -14.25 6.07 -7.46
N TYR A 123 -14.24 5.71 -8.73
CA TYR A 123 -13.85 4.35 -9.11
C TYR A 123 -12.35 4.19 -8.85
N VAL A 124 -11.94 2.97 -8.52
CA VAL A 124 -10.53 2.64 -8.32
C VAL A 124 -10.13 1.60 -9.36
N ALA A 125 -8.96 1.79 -9.98
CA ALA A 125 -8.36 0.84 -10.90
C ALA A 125 -7.15 0.16 -10.26
N VAL A 126 -7.10 -1.17 -10.33
CA VAL A 126 -6.02 -2.00 -9.77
C VAL A 126 -5.60 -3.09 -10.74
N ALA A 127 -4.36 -3.55 -10.65
CA ALA A 127 -3.98 -4.83 -11.24
C ALA A 127 -4.32 -5.95 -10.25
N CYS A 128 -4.85 -7.05 -10.78
CA CYS A 128 -5.24 -8.23 -10.00
C CYS A 128 -4.32 -9.42 -10.33
N GLN A 129 -4.01 -10.23 -9.31
CA GLN A 129 -3.40 -11.54 -9.46
C GLN A 129 -4.34 -12.55 -8.81
N GLY A 130 -5.12 -13.26 -9.63
CA GLY A 130 -6.33 -13.95 -9.16
C GLY A 130 -7.27 -12.95 -8.48
N ASP A 131 -7.80 -13.32 -7.32
CA ASP A 131 -8.76 -12.49 -6.55
C ASP A 131 -8.10 -11.41 -5.68
N LEU A 132 -6.79 -11.16 -5.84
CA LEU A 132 -6.02 -10.26 -4.99
C LEU A 132 -5.51 -9.03 -5.76
N PRO A 133 -5.76 -7.80 -5.28
CA PRO A 133 -5.19 -6.60 -5.86
C PRO A 133 -3.70 -6.49 -5.50
N VAL A 134 -2.85 -6.29 -6.49
CA VAL A 134 -1.39 -6.27 -6.33
C VAL A 134 -0.73 -4.95 -6.76
N HIS A 135 -1.47 -4.09 -7.46
CA HIS A 135 -0.99 -2.77 -7.87
C HIS A 135 -2.15 -1.78 -7.93
N PHE A 136 -1.96 -0.56 -7.43
CA PHE A 136 -2.93 0.53 -7.55
C PHE A 136 -2.55 1.41 -8.74
N ALA A 137 -3.42 1.50 -9.74
CA ALA A 137 -3.17 2.32 -10.92
C ALA A 137 -3.68 3.76 -10.73
N GLY A 138 -4.87 3.93 -10.16
CA GLY A 138 -5.45 5.25 -10.01
C GLY A 138 -6.86 5.28 -9.45
N ASP A 139 -7.29 6.49 -9.07
CA ASP A 139 -8.69 6.84 -8.82
C ASP A 139 -9.26 7.56 -10.05
N ILE A 140 -10.49 7.22 -10.44
CA ILE A 140 -11.16 7.72 -11.63
C ILE A 140 -12.49 8.34 -11.21
N MET A 141 -12.69 9.60 -11.58
CA MET A 141 -14.02 10.20 -11.58
C MET A 141 -14.63 9.92 -12.95
N VAL A 142 -15.78 9.25 -13.00
CA VAL A 142 -16.57 9.22 -14.24
C VAL A 142 -17.25 10.58 -14.33
N LEU A 143 -16.69 11.46 -15.16
CA LEU A 143 -17.44 12.58 -15.71
C LEU A 143 -18.34 11.95 -16.77
N ASN A 144 -19.64 11.82 -16.52
CA ASN A 144 -20.57 11.74 -17.65
C ASN A 144 -20.46 13.10 -18.38
N ASP A 145 -20.28 13.05 -19.69
CA ASP A 145 -20.51 14.14 -20.65
C ASP A 145 -19.61 15.39 -20.54
N MET A 146 -18.37 15.29 -21.01
CA MET A 146 -17.74 16.41 -21.73
C MET A 146 -17.20 15.90 -23.07
N ASN A 147 -18.13 15.71 -24.00
CA ASN A 147 -18.04 15.70 -25.48
C ASN A 147 -19.08 14.68 -26.00
N ASN A 148 -20.31 15.07 -26.34
CA ASN A 148 -20.66 15.62 -27.67
C ASN A 148 -19.46 15.97 -28.56
#